data_AF-A0A935X9L0-F1
#
_entry.id   AF-A0A935X9L0-F1
#
_cell.length_a   1.000
_cell.length_b   1.000
_cell.length_c   1.000
_cell.angle_alpha   90.00
_cell.angle_beta   90.00
_cell.angle_gamma   90.00
#
_symmetry.space_group_name_H-M   'P 1'
#
loop_
_entity.id
_entity.type
_entity.pdbx_description
1 polymer ?
#
loop_
_entity_poly.entity_id
_entity_poly.type
_entity_poly.pdbx_seq_one_letter_code
_entity_poly.pdbx_strand_id
1 'polypeptide(L)'
;MILDLVQRSDVVVENFSPGVMARYGIDAAALHAIKPSLIYCSISGFGQTGPLRSMQAYAHLINAISGMMDLDRCGDPHPRVSYLQAADGARRRACVRAICAALFRAARTGEG
;
A
#
# COMPACT_ATOMS: atom_id res chain seq x y z
N MET A 1 -16.28 16.66 6.19
CA MET A 1 -15.09 16.41 7.01
C MET A 1 -13.96 15.74 6.21
N ILE A 2 -14.07 14.49 5.73
CA ILE A 2 -13.00 13.87 4.93
C ILE A 2 -12.92 14.44 3.50
N LEU A 3 -14.05 14.69 2.86
CA LEU A 3 -14.08 15.22 1.49
C LEU A 3 -13.49 16.64 1.41
N ASP A 4 -13.72 17.46 2.44
CA ASP A 4 -13.14 18.81 2.53
C ASP A 4 -11.61 18.75 2.69
N LEU A 5 -11.09 17.74 3.40
CA LEU A 5 -9.65 17.50 3.50
C LEU A 5 -9.05 17.08 2.15
N VAL A 6 -9.75 16.22 1.41
CA VAL A 6 -9.31 15.75 0.08
C VAL A 6 -9.14 16.90 -0.90
N GLN A 7 -10.05 17.87 -0.92
CA GLN A 7 -9.93 19.05 -1.79
C GLN A 7 -8.62 19.83 -1.55
N ARG A 8 -8.15 19.85 -0.30
CA ARG A 8 -6.94 20.56 0.14
C ARG A 8 -5.69 19.69 0.21
N SER A 9 -5.80 18.40 -0.09
CA SER A 9 -4.69 17.43 -0.01
C SER A 9 -4.21 17.07 -1.40
N ASP A 10 -2.91 16.86 -1.57
CA ASP A 10 -2.34 16.40 -2.84
C ASP A 10 -2.23 14.88 -2.90
N VAL A 11 -2.13 14.23 -1.74
CA VAL A 11 -1.95 12.78 -1.62
C VAL A 11 -2.86 12.23 -0.53
N VAL A 12 -3.56 11.15 -0.84
CA VAL A 12 -4.21 10.27 0.15
C VAL A 12 -3.44 8.96 0.19
N VAL A 13 -3.08 8.52 1.39
CA VAL A 13 -2.41 7.24 1.63
C VAL A 13 -3.24 6.42 2.60
N GLU A 14 -3.52 5.18 2.25
CA GLU A 14 -4.30 4.26 3.08
C GLU A 14 -3.78 2.83 3.00
N ASN A 15 -4.06 2.03 4.02
CA ASN A 15 -3.63 0.64 4.12
C ASN A 15 -4.74 -0.31 4.59
N PHE A 16 -5.99 0.01 4.29
CA PHE A 16 -7.12 -0.85 4.62
C PHE A 16 -7.16 -2.08 3.71
N SER A 17 -7.90 -3.10 4.14
CA SER A 17 -8.18 -4.26 3.31
C SER A 17 -8.93 -3.85 2.03
N PRO A 18 -8.71 -4.56 0.90
CA PRO A 18 -9.41 -4.26 -0.34
C PRO A 18 -10.92 -4.15 -0.18
N GLY A 19 -11.51 -3.09 -0.75
CA GLY A 19 -12.94 -2.80 -0.69
C GLY A 19 -13.42 -2.03 0.55
N VAL A 20 -12.60 -1.86 1.59
CA VAL A 20 -13.00 -1.08 2.78
C VAL A 20 -13.27 0.39 2.43
N MET A 21 -12.35 1.03 1.70
CA MET A 21 -12.51 2.44 1.30
C MET A 21 -13.71 2.66 0.37
N ALA A 22 -14.02 1.67 -0.49
CA ALA A 22 -15.19 1.71 -1.37
C ALA A 22 -16.51 1.66 -0.57
N ARG A 23 -16.57 0.87 0.52
CA ARG A 23 -17.75 0.83 1.42
C ARG A 23 -18.03 2.18 2.09
N TYR A 24 -17.00 2.99 2.29
CA TYR A 24 -17.13 4.33 2.85
C TYR A 24 -17.26 5.43 1.78
N GLY A 25 -17.26 5.09 0.49
CA GLY A 25 -17.38 6.06 -0.61
C GLY A 25 -16.16 6.98 -0.75
N ILE A 26 -14.98 6.50 -0.35
CA ILE A 26 -13.73 7.28 -0.33
C ILE A 26 -12.58 6.50 -1.01
N ASP A 27 -12.92 5.62 -1.94
CA ASP A 27 -11.95 4.94 -2.80
C ASP A 27 -11.41 5.87 -3.90
N ALA A 28 -10.42 5.38 -4.65
CA ALA A 28 -9.75 6.16 -5.68
C ALA A 28 -10.74 6.79 -6.68
N ALA A 29 -11.72 6.02 -7.17
CA ALA A 29 -12.70 6.50 -8.13
C ALA A 29 -13.57 7.63 -7.54
N ALA A 30 -14.09 7.46 -6.32
CA ALA A 30 -14.90 8.49 -5.67
C ALA A 30 -14.10 9.77 -5.40
N LEU A 31 -12.84 9.66 -4.97
CA LEU A 31 -12.02 10.84 -4.66
C LEU A 31 -11.51 11.55 -5.92
N HIS A 32 -11.19 10.81 -6.99
CA HIS A 32 -10.81 11.39 -8.29
C HIS A 32 -11.96 12.14 -8.97
N ALA A 33 -13.21 11.71 -8.76
CA ALA A 33 -14.37 12.47 -9.23
C ALA A 33 -14.47 13.88 -8.58
N ILE A 34 -13.87 14.06 -7.40
CA ILE A 34 -13.83 15.34 -6.68
C ILE A 34 -12.58 16.15 -7.04
N LYS A 35 -11.41 15.49 -7.08
CA LYS A 35 -10.13 16.11 -7.40
C LYS A 35 -9.32 15.20 -8.34
N PRO A 36 -9.40 15.40 -9.67
CA PRO A 36 -8.68 14.57 -10.65
C PRO A 36 -7.15 14.58 -10.51
N SER A 37 -6.60 15.65 -9.92
CA SER A 37 -5.16 15.77 -9.65
C SER A 37 -4.70 15.08 -8.35
N LEU A 38 -5.63 14.52 -7.57
CA LEU A 38 -5.30 13.85 -6.31
C LEU A 38 -4.53 12.56 -6.56
N ILE A 39 -3.45 12.34 -5.83
CA ILE A 39 -2.74 11.07 -5.87
C ILE A 39 -3.32 10.15 -4.79
N TYR A 40 -3.83 8.99 -5.20
CA TYR A 40 -4.37 7.98 -4.29
C TYR A 40 -3.42 6.78 -4.19
N CYS A 41 -2.81 6.58 -3.03
CA CYS A 41 -1.89 5.47 -2.77
C CYS A 41 -2.52 4.47 -1.80
N SER A 42 -2.94 3.33 -2.33
CA SER A 42 -3.41 2.19 -1.55
C SER A 42 -2.28 1.22 -1.26
N ILE A 43 -2.18 0.76 -0.02
CA ILE A 43 -1.16 -0.18 0.40
C ILE A 43 -1.78 -1.41 1.05
N SER A 44 -1.86 -2.52 0.31
CA SER A 44 -2.29 -3.82 0.82
C SER A 44 -1.16 -4.85 0.71
N GLY A 45 -1.18 -5.88 1.57
CA GLY A 45 -0.06 -6.81 1.65
C GLY A 45 0.07 -7.74 0.44
N PHE A 46 -1.04 -8.16 -0.17
CA PHE A 46 -1.05 -8.98 -1.39
C PHE A 46 -1.59 -8.23 -2.62
N GLY A 47 -1.72 -6.91 -2.53
CA GLY A 47 -2.28 -6.08 -3.60
C GLY A 47 -3.81 -6.04 -3.61
N GLN A 48 -4.35 -5.17 -4.47
CA GLN A 48 -5.79 -4.98 -4.65
C GLN A 48 -6.42 -6.06 -5.57
N THR A 49 -5.59 -6.82 -6.29
CA THR A 49 -6.00 -7.80 -7.29
C THR A 49 -5.34 -9.16 -7.05
N GLY A 50 -5.78 -10.19 -7.78
CA GLY A 50 -5.23 -11.53 -7.68
C GLY A 50 -5.88 -12.43 -6.61
N PRO A 51 -5.41 -13.68 -6.50
CA PRO A 51 -6.04 -14.71 -5.67
C PRO A 51 -5.87 -14.47 -4.17
N LEU A 52 -4.77 -13.81 -3.76
CA LEU A 52 -4.45 -13.56 -2.36
C LEU A 52 -4.94 -12.20 -1.83
N ARG A 53 -5.63 -11.38 -2.64
CA ARG A 53 -6.05 -10.01 -2.27
C ARG A 53 -6.83 -9.92 -0.97
N SER A 54 -7.62 -10.95 -0.65
CA SER A 54 -8.45 -11.02 0.56
C SER A 54 -7.73 -11.65 1.75
N MET A 55 -6.51 -12.13 1.57
CA MET A 55 -5.71 -12.72 2.65
C MET A 55 -5.20 -11.61 3.56
N GLN A 56 -5.40 -11.77 4.88
CA GLN A 56 -4.83 -10.86 5.85
C GLN A 56 -3.30 -10.93 5.77
N ALA A 57 -2.67 -9.77 5.66
CA ALA A 57 -1.23 -9.67 5.57
C ALA A 57 -0.67 -9.01 6.83
N TYR A 58 0.13 -9.78 7.54
CA TYR A 58 0.96 -9.30 8.64
C TYR A 58 2.42 -9.51 8.23
N ALA A 59 3.32 -8.69 8.78
CA ALA A 59 4.73 -8.74 8.39
C ALA A 59 5.34 -10.14 8.51
N HIS A 60 5.03 -10.89 9.58
CA HIS A 60 5.51 -12.27 9.72
C HIS A 60 4.98 -13.21 8.63
N LEU A 61 3.71 -13.07 8.23
CA LEU A 61 3.15 -13.88 7.14
C LEU A 61 3.83 -13.55 5.81
N ILE A 62 4.05 -12.27 5.53
CA ILE A 62 4.74 -11.84 4.31
C ILE A 62 6.20 -12.31 4.31
N ASN A 63 6.89 -12.20 5.45
CA ASN A 63 8.26 -12.70 5.60
C ASN A 63 8.34 -14.24 5.42
N ALA A 64 7.33 -14.98 5.89
CA ALA A 64 7.25 -16.43 5.67
C ALA A 64 7.04 -16.77 4.19
N ILE A 65 6.01 -16.18 3.56
CA ILE A 65 5.63 -16.50 2.17
C ILE A 65 6.69 -16.02 1.16
N SER A 66 7.41 -14.94 1.45
CA SER A 66 8.51 -14.45 0.61
C SER A 66 9.79 -15.29 0.69
N GLY A 67 9.86 -16.28 1.59
CA GLY A 67 11.06 -17.09 1.79
C GLY A 67 12.12 -16.45 2.68
N MET A 68 11.90 -15.22 3.17
CA MET A 68 12.86 -14.51 4.02
C MET A 68 13.18 -15.28 5.30
N MET A 69 12.18 -15.92 5.90
CA MET A 69 12.38 -16.74 7.10
C MET A 69 13.23 -18.00 6.85
N ASP A 70 13.22 -18.55 5.63
CA ASP A 70 14.10 -19.67 5.25
C ASP A 70 15.52 -19.18 4.99
N LEU A 71 15.69 -18.01 4.36
CA LEU A 71 17.01 -17.38 4.18
C LEU A 71 17.67 -17.05 5.54
N ASP A 72 16.87 -16.62 6.51
CA ASP A 72 17.32 -16.28 7.88
C ASP A 72 17.57 -17.51 8.78
N ARG A 73 17.43 -18.75 8.27
CA ARG A 73 17.54 -19.95 9.12
C ARG A 73 18.93 -20.17 9.73
N CYS A 74 20.00 -19.60 9.16
CA CYS A 74 21.37 -19.72 9.68
C CYS A 74 21.80 -21.16 10.05
N GLY A 75 21.42 -22.15 9.23
CA GLY A 75 21.72 -23.57 9.46
C GLY A 75 20.70 -24.33 10.32
N ASP A 76 19.66 -23.66 10.82
CA ASP A 76 18.53 -24.28 11.50
C ASP A 76 17.70 -25.14 10.53
N PRO A 77 17.23 -26.34 10.94
CA PRO A 77 16.37 -27.18 10.12
C PRO A 77 15.00 -26.54 9.84
N HIS A 78 14.58 -25.54 10.62
CA HIS A 78 13.32 -24.85 10.44
C HIS A 78 13.51 -23.35 10.15
N PRO A 79 12.64 -22.74 9.31
CA PRO A 79 12.63 -21.30 9.12
C PRO A 79 12.47 -20.56 10.45
N ARG A 80 13.23 -19.47 10.64
CA ARG A 80 13.20 -18.69 11.88
C ARG A 80 12.17 -17.58 11.78
N VAL A 81 11.57 -17.25 12.93
CA VAL A 81 10.73 -16.05 13.03
C VAL A 81 11.61 -14.83 12.76
N SER A 82 11.38 -14.17 11.63
CA SER A 82 12.06 -12.91 11.32
C SER A 82 11.43 -11.78 12.12
N TYR A 83 12.21 -11.20 13.04
CA TYR A 83 11.83 -10.03 13.84
C TYR A 83 12.02 -8.72 13.07
N LEU A 84 12.78 -8.77 11.98
CA LEU A 84 12.94 -7.64 11.08
C LEU A 84 11.63 -7.46 10.29
N GLN A 85 11.00 -6.30 10.46
CA GLN A 85 9.80 -5.89 9.73
C GLN A 85 10.17 -5.46 8.28
N ALA A 86 10.96 -6.28 7.60
CA ALA A 86 11.53 -5.98 6.28
C ALA A 86 10.44 -5.72 5.23
N ALA A 87 9.36 -6.49 5.28
CA ALA A 87 8.17 -6.30 4.46
C ALA A 87 7.59 -4.88 4.61
N ASP A 88 7.44 -4.39 5.84
CA ASP A 88 6.94 -3.03 6.08
C ASP A 88 7.92 -1.95 5.64
N GLY A 89 9.22 -2.16 5.86
CA GLY A 89 10.25 -1.25 5.39
C GLY A 89 10.27 -1.15 3.86
N ALA A 90 10.18 -2.29 3.16
CA ALA A 90 10.13 -2.34 1.70
C ALA A 90 8.87 -1.66 1.16
N ARG A 91 7.71 -1.98 1.74
CA ARG A 91 6.40 -1.40 1.43
C ARG A 91 6.40 0.12 1.57
N ARG A 92 6.93 0.66 2.69
CA ARG A 92 7.07 2.12 2.90
C ARG A 92 7.93 2.79 1.84
N ARG A 93 9.10 2.21 1.53
CA ARG A 93 10.00 2.78 0.50
C ARG A 93 9.37 2.77 -0.88
N ALA A 94 8.67 1.69 -1.25
CA ALA A 94 7.96 1.60 -2.51
C ALA A 94 6.84 2.65 -2.60
N CYS A 95 6.05 2.81 -1.53
CA CYS A 95 4.99 3.80 -1.42
C CYS A 95 5.53 5.24 -1.62
N VAL A 96 6.58 5.63 -0.89
CA VAL A 96 7.16 6.98 -1.02
C VAL A 96 7.68 7.22 -2.45
N ARG A 97 8.36 6.23 -3.06
CA ARG A 97 8.83 6.34 -4.44
C ARG A 97 7.69 6.51 -5.44
N ALA A 98 6.62 5.73 -5.29
CA ALA A 98 5.44 5.83 -6.14
C ALA A 98 4.75 7.19 -6.00
N ILE A 99 4.62 7.71 -4.78
CA ILE A 99 4.04 9.03 -4.53
C ILE A 99 4.89 10.14 -5.14
N CYS A 100 6.22 10.12 -4.96
CA CYS A 100 7.10 11.12 -5.57
C CYS A 100 7.01 11.09 -7.10
N ALA A 101 6.97 9.90 -7.70
CA ALA A 101 6.82 9.75 -9.14
C ALA A 101 5.45 10.25 -9.64
N ALA A 102 4.38 9.97 -8.89
CA ALA A 102 3.04 10.45 -9.20
C ALA A 102 2.94 11.98 -9.08
N LEU A 103 3.53 12.59 -8.05
CA LEU A 103 3.60 14.05 -7.90
C LEU A 103 4.32 14.69 -9.08
N PHE A 104 5.42 14.08 -9.52
CA PHE A 104 6.15 14.55 -10.70
C PHE A 104 5.31 14.46 -11.99
N ARG A 105 4.54 13.36 -12.19
CA ARG A 105 3.59 13.23 -13.30
C ARG A 105 2.49 14.29 -13.21
N ALA A 106 1.85 14.42 -12.05
CA ALA A 106 0.73 15.32 -11.81
C ALA A 106 1.11 16.79 -12.07
N ALA A 107 2.32 17.20 -11.70
CA ALA A 107 2.83 18.54 -11.99
C ALA A 107 2.91 18.85 -13.51
N ARG A 108 2.94 17.83 -14.37
CA ARG A 108 3.06 17.96 -15.83
C ARG A 108 1.74 17.72 -16.56
N THR A 109 0.89 16.85 -16.03
CA THR A 109 -0.36 16.43 -16.70
C THR A 109 -1.61 17.05 -16.06
N GLY A 110 -1.53 17.52 -14.82
CA GLY A 110 -2.71 17.89 -14.02
C GLY A 110 -3.51 16.67 -13.50
N GLU A 111 -3.03 15.45 -13.74
CA GLU A 111 -3.70 14.20 -13.34
C GLU A 111 -2.86 13.45 -12.31
N GLY A 112 -3.53 12.98 -11.25
CA GLY A 112 -2.94 12.17 -10.19
C GLY A 112 -2.53 10.76 -10.62
#